data_AF-A0A9J7HT39-F1
#
_entry.id   AF-A0A9J7HT39-F1
#
_cell.length_a   1.000
_cell.length_b   1.000
_cell.length_c   1.000
_cell.angle_alpha   90.00
_cell.angle_beta   90.00
_cell.angle_gamma   90.00
#
_symmetry.space_group_name_H-M   'P 1'
#
loop_
_entity.id
_entity.type
_entity.pdbx_description
1 polymer ?
#
loop_
_entity_poly.entity_id
_entity_poly.type
_entity_poly.pdbx_seq_one_letter_code
_entity_poly.pdbx_strand_id
1 'polypeptide(L)'
;MSSSPCCPQAQSRGVSDTAVGLVFGTFAFFCMVTGPLYGKYINLIGVKFMLIAGMFVAGSCSVLFGMLDYMEGTVFLAFCFVIRAMEAVGVSACRTASFAIIAKEFPDNVATVLGTLEIFTGAGMMIGPPVGGALYSLGGYKVPFLVVGGFMLVCAVFMPLILPRQSGMCNEICLIIFLK
;
A
#
# COMPACT_ATOMS: atom_id res chain seq x y z
N MET A 1 13.38 -11.06 2.54
CA MET A 1 13.48 -9.95 1.55
C MET A 1 14.01 -10.39 0.18
N SER A 2 14.59 -11.60 0.03
CA SER A 2 15.07 -12.16 -1.25
C SER A 2 13.98 -12.72 -2.18
N SER A 3 12.73 -12.82 -1.71
CA SER A 3 11.65 -13.54 -2.41
C SER A 3 10.69 -12.64 -3.19
N SER A 4 10.95 -11.33 -3.24
CA SER A 4 10.13 -10.42 -4.03
C SER A 4 10.29 -10.78 -5.52
N PRO A 5 9.21 -11.02 -6.28
CA PRO A 5 9.29 -11.47 -7.69
C PRO A 5 10.13 -10.55 -8.59
N CYS A 6 10.39 -9.31 -8.18
CA CYS A 6 11.25 -8.35 -8.84
C CYS A 6 12.73 -8.76 -8.95
N CYS A 7 13.27 -9.42 -7.91
CA CYS A 7 14.70 -9.70 -7.80
C CYS A 7 15.22 -10.62 -8.91
N PRO A 8 14.60 -11.79 -9.18
CA PRO A 8 15.04 -12.66 -10.28
C PRO A 8 14.91 -11.97 -11.65
N GLN A 9 13.85 -11.18 -11.89
CA GLN A 9 13.70 -10.39 -13.12
C GLN A 9 14.80 -9.34 -13.29
N ALA A 10 15.15 -8.60 -12.23
CA ALA A 10 16.17 -7.56 -12.30
C ALA A 10 17.57 -8.14 -12.60
N GLN A 11 17.91 -9.28 -11.99
CA GLN A 11 19.17 -9.98 -12.26
C GLN A 11 19.24 -10.51 -13.69
N SER A 12 18.13 -11.06 -14.22
CA SER A 12 18.08 -11.52 -15.62
C SER A 12 18.30 -10.39 -16.64
N ARG A 13 18.13 -9.13 -16.23
CA ARG A 13 18.28 -7.92 -17.05
C ARG A 13 19.60 -7.17 -16.79
N GLY A 14 20.54 -7.79 -16.07
CA GLY A 14 21.86 -7.21 -15.79
C GLY A 14 21.84 -6.02 -14.82
N VAL A 15 20.76 -5.82 -14.07
CA VAL A 15 20.67 -4.76 -13.06
C VAL A 15 21.46 -5.15 -11.82
N SER A 16 22.31 -4.25 -11.33
CA SER A 16 23.09 -4.47 -10.10
C SER A 16 22.19 -4.69 -8.88
N ASP A 17 22.54 -5.65 -8.02
CA ASP A 17 21.82 -5.93 -6.77
C ASP A 17 21.73 -4.69 -5.86
N THR A 18 22.73 -3.81 -5.90
CA THR A 18 22.73 -2.53 -5.17
C THR A 18 21.58 -1.63 -5.60
N ALA A 19 21.29 -1.59 -6.91
CA ALA A 19 20.19 -0.77 -7.44
C ALA A 19 18.82 -1.33 -7.02
N VAL A 20 18.68 -2.65 -7.00
CA VAL A 20 17.47 -3.33 -6.50
C VAL A 20 17.27 -3.05 -5.01
N GLY A 21 18.34 -3.13 -4.21
CA GLY A 21 18.32 -2.77 -2.79
C GLY A 21 17.90 -1.32 -2.55
N LEU A 22 18.40 -0.39 -3.36
CA LEU A 22 18.02 1.02 -3.32
C LEU A 22 16.51 1.22 -3.58
N VAL A 23 15.92 0.51 -4.54
CA VAL A 23 14.46 0.58 -4.80
C VAL A 23 13.65 0.17 -3.57
N PHE A 24 14.04 -0.92 -2.88
CA PHE A 24 13.38 -1.35 -1.65
C PHE A 24 13.59 -0.34 -0.51
N GLY A 25 14.77 0.28 -0.44
CA GLY A 25 15.07 1.36 0.51
C GLY A 25 14.19 2.58 0.30
N THR A 26 13.95 2.98 -0.95
CA THR A 26 13.06 4.10 -1.30
C THR A 26 11.65 3.88 -0.77
N PHE A 27 11.10 2.67 -0.91
CA PHE A 27 9.78 2.35 -0.37
C PHE A 27 9.70 2.60 1.15
N ALA A 28 10.71 2.14 1.92
CA ALA A 28 10.76 2.34 3.36
C ALA A 28 10.91 3.82 3.72
N PHE A 29 11.75 4.55 2.98
CA PHE A 29 11.96 5.99 3.17
C PHE A 29 10.65 6.78 2.99
N PHE A 30 9.93 6.55 1.89
CA PHE A 30 8.65 7.22 1.66
C PHE A 30 7.61 6.85 2.70
N CYS A 31 7.49 5.57 3.08
CA CYS A 31 6.59 5.16 4.18
C CYS A 31 6.90 5.91 5.50
N MET A 32 8.19 6.06 5.83
CA MET A 32 8.64 6.76 7.03
C MET A 32 8.32 8.25 6.99
N VAL A 33 8.43 8.90 5.83
CA VAL A 33 8.13 10.33 5.66
C VAL A 33 6.62 10.59 5.61
N THR A 34 5.88 9.81 4.82
CA THR A 34 4.44 10.04 4.64
C THR A 34 3.59 9.57 5.82
N GLY A 35 4.05 8.57 6.58
CA GLY A 35 3.35 8.08 7.77
C GLY A 35 2.97 9.19 8.76
N PRO A 36 3.94 9.93 9.33
CA PRO A 36 3.65 11.02 10.27
C PRO A 36 2.91 12.19 9.61
N LEU A 37 3.15 12.48 8.33
CA LEU A 37 2.39 13.49 7.59
C LEU A 37 0.90 13.13 7.54
N TYR A 38 0.57 11.90 7.14
CA TYR A 38 -0.80 11.43 7.16
C TYR A 38 -1.39 11.40 8.56
N GLY A 39 -0.62 10.99 9.57
CA GLY A 39 -1.07 11.04 10.97
C GLY A 39 -1.47 12.46 11.41
N LYS A 40 -0.74 13.49 10.99
CA LYS A 40 -1.07 14.89 11.30
C LYS A 40 -2.28 15.41 10.53
N TYR A 41 -2.41 15.06 9.25
CA TYR A 41 -3.46 15.60 8.37
C TYR A 41 -4.69 14.68 8.19
N ILE A 42 -4.74 13.54 8.88
CA ILE A 42 -5.82 12.55 8.75
C ILE A 42 -7.21 13.13 9.03
N ASN A 43 -7.27 14.04 10.00
CA ASN A 43 -8.48 14.71 10.43
C ASN A 43 -9.04 15.68 9.38
N LEU A 44 -8.17 16.22 8.51
CA LEU A 44 -8.54 17.15 7.44
C LEU A 44 -8.91 16.40 6.15
N ILE A 45 -8.14 15.38 5.78
CA ILE A 45 -8.34 14.59 4.55
C ILE A 45 -9.56 13.65 4.68
N GLY A 46 -9.80 13.16 5.89
CA GLY A 46 -10.85 12.19 6.18
C GLY A 46 -10.36 10.74 6.05
N VAL A 47 -10.60 9.96 7.10
CA VAL A 47 -10.13 8.58 7.25
C VAL A 47 -10.65 7.66 6.12
N LYS A 48 -11.94 7.77 5.77
CA LYS A 48 -12.57 6.97 4.70
C LYS A 48 -11.95 7.26 3.33
N PHE A 49 -11.76 8.53 2.99
CA PHE A 49 -11.18 8.91 1.71
C PHE A 49 -9.72 8.46 1.62
N MET A 50 -8.94 8.64 2.69
CA MET A 50 -7.55 8.24 2.76
C MET A 50 -7.36 6.73 2.58
N LEU A 51 -8.22 5.91 3.20
CA LEU A 51 -8.20 4.45 3.04
C LEU A 51 -8.49 4.04 1.59
N ILE A 52 -9.56 4.57 0.98
CA ILE A 52 -9.98 4.20 -0.38
C ILE A 52 -8.95 4.67 -1.41
N ALA A 53 -8.52 5.93 -1.32
CA ALA A 53 -7.52 6.49 -2.21
C ALA A 53 -6.18 5.75 -2.09
N GLY A 54 -5.75 5.42 -0.87
CA GLY A 54 -4.54 4.65 -0.63
C GLY A 54 -4.59 3.27 -1.27
N MET A 55 -5.70 2.54 -1.11
CA MET A 55 -5.86 1.21 -1.73
C MET A 55 -5.92 1.30 -3.25
N PHE A 56 -6.57 2.33 -3.79
CA PHE A 56 -6.64 2.55 -5.24
C PHE A 56 -5.27 2.85 -5.83
N VAL A 57 -4.49 3.73 -5.19
CA VAL A 57 -3.11 4.05 -5.60
C VAL A 57 -2.22 2.80 -5.50
N ALA A 58 -2.25 2.10 -4.37
CA ALA A 58 -1.43 0.90 -4.17
C ALA A 58 -1.79 -0.20 -5.18
N GLY A 59 -3.07 -0.51 -5.36
CA GLY A 59 -3.54 -1.50 -6.32
C GLY A 59 -3.18 -1.14 -7.77
N SER A 60 -3.37 0.13 -8.16
CA SER A 60 -2.99 0.62 -9.49
C SER A 60 -1.48 0.50 -9.71
N CYS A 61 -0.67 0.88 -8.72
CA CYS A 61 0.77 0.75 -8.75
C CYS A 61 1.20 -0.72 -8.90
N SER A 62 0.59 -1.65 -8.16
CA SER A 62 0.88 -3.07 -8.29
C SER A 62 0.54 -3.60 -9.69
N VAL A 63 -0.58 -3.20 -10.30
CA VAL A 63 -0.94 -3.59 -11.68
C VAL A 63 0.07 -3.03 -12.69
N LEU A 64 0.41 -1.74 -12.57
CA LEU A 64 1.44 -1.08 -13.38
C LEU A 64 2.80 -1.78 -13.27
N PHE A 65 3.13 -2.24 -12.07
CA PHE A 65 4.36 -2.98 -11.81
C PHE A 65 4.40 -4.33 -12.55
N GLY A 66 3.26 -5.02 -12.65
CA GLY A 66 3.13 -6.23 -13.47
C GLY A 66 3.32 -5.99 -14.97
N MET A 67 2.94 -4.81 -15.46
CA MET A 67 3.12 -4.41 -16.86
C MET A 67 4.54 -3.93 -17.19
N LEU A 68 5.41 -3.75 -16.19
CA LEU A 68 6.77 -3.26 -16.38
C LEU A 68 7.70 -4.26 -17.10
N ASP A 69 7.24 -5.51 -17.25
CA ASP A 69 7.94 -6.56 -18.00
C ASP A 69 8.23 -6.18 -19.46
N TYR A 70 7.48 -5.24 -20.04
CA TYR A 70 7.68 -4.79 -21.43
C TYR A 70 8.80 -3.75 -21.61
N MET A 71 9.40 -3.21 -20.54
CA MET A 71 10.45 -2.18 -20.63
C MET A 71 11.82 -2.72 -20.25
N GLU A 72 12.85 -2.46 -21.06
CA GLU A 72 14.23 -2.92 -20.82
C GLU A 72 15.17 -1.78 -20.39
N GLY A 73 16.26 -2.11 -19.68
CA GLY A 73 17.35 -1.19 -19.34
C GLY A 73 17.10 -0.21 -18.19
N THR A 74 17.80 0.92 -18.18
CA THR A 74 17.75 1.97 -17.13
C THR A 74 16.35 2.54 -16.92
N VAL A 75 15.51 2.53 -17.96
CA VAL A 75 14.12 3.00 -17.91
C VAL A 75 13.28 2.12 -16.98
N PHE A 76 13.47 0.79 -17.00
CA PHE A 76 12.80 -0.12 -16.06
C PHE A 76 13.08 0.26 -14.61
N LEU A 77 14.35 0.54 -14.29
CA LEU A 77 14.76 0.90 -12.94
C LEU A 77 14.14 2.23 -12.50
N ALA A 78 14.15 3.25 -13.36
CA ALA A 78 13.55 4.55 -13.06
C ALA A 78 12.05 4.44 -12.78
N PHE A 79 11.30 3.71 -13.61
CA PHE A 79 9.88 3.47 -13.37
C PHE A 79 9.63 2.65 -12.11
N CYS A 80 10.47 1.66 -11.82
CA CYS A 80 10.40 0.86 -10.61
C CYS A 80 10.51 1.74 -9.35
N PHE A 81 11.43 2.71 -9.33
CA PHE A 81 11.53 3.70 -8.25
C PHE A 81 10.26 4.55 -8.11
N VAL A 82 9.74 5.09 -9.22
CA VAL A 82 8.55 5.95 -9.20
C VAL A 82 7.32 5.18 -8.71
N ILE A 83 7.10 3.97 -9.23
CA ILE A 83 5.98 3.12 -8.81
C ILE A 83 6.12 2.76 -7.33
N ARG A 84 7.33 2.44 -6.86
CA ARG A 84 7.55 2.11 -5.44
C ARG A 84 7.36 3.29 -4.50
N ALA A 85 7.74 4.50 -4.93
CA ALA A 85 7.47 5.70 -4.18
C ALA A 85 5.95 5.95 -4.06
N MET A 86 5.19 5.85 -5.17
CA MET A 86 3.74 6.01 -5.15
C MET A 86 3.03 4.91 -4.35
N GLU A 87 3.48 3.66 -4.48
CA GLU A 87 2.98 2.52 -3.72
C GLU A 87 3.20 2.72 -2.22
N ALA A 88 4.38 3.20 -1.81
CA ALA A 88 4.68 3.52 -0.42
C ALA A 88 3.74 4.58 0.16
N VAL A 89 3.47 5.62 -0.62
CA VAL A 89 2.51 6.68 -0.25
C VAL A 89 1.11 6.09 -0.02
N GLY A 90 0.64 5.23 -0.94
CA GLY A 90 -0.66 4.57 -0.83
C GLY A 90 -0.77 3.59 0.35
N VAL A 91 0.27 2.76 0.56
CA VAL A 91 0.33 1.80 1.68
C VAL A 91 0.39 2.52 3.02
N SER A 92 1.15 3.61 3.12
CA SER A 92 1.24 4.45 4.31
C SER A 92 -0.12 5.07 4.66
N ALA A 93 -0.82 5.61 3.65
CA ALA A 93 -2.18 6.13 3.82
C ALA A 93 -3.15 5.05 4.34
N CYS A 94 -3.09 3.83 3.79
CA CYS A 94 -3.93 2.71 4.24
C CYS A 94 -3.65 2.34 5.70
N ARG A 95 -2.38 2.17 6.09
CA ARG A 95 -2.01 1.81 7.47
C ARG A 95 -2.48 2.85 8.47
N THR A 96 -2.22 4.12 8.19
CA THR A 96 -2.62 5.21 9.08
C THR A 96 -4.14 5.31 9.19
N ALA A 97 -4.87 5.14 8.09
CA ALA A 97 -6.32 5.14 8.10
C ALA A 97 -6.90 3.95 8.89
N SER A 98 -6.39 2.73 8.67
CA SER A 98 -6.83 1.54 9.41
C SER A 98 -6.62 1.68 10.92
N PHE A 99 -5.46 2.20 11.34
CA PHE A 99 -5.20 2.45 12.77
C PHE A 99 -6.19 3.46 13.36
N ALA A 100 -6.49 4.55 12.62
CA ALA A 100 -7.44 5.56 13.06
C ALA A 100 -8.89 5.04 13.13
N ILE A 101 -9.30 4.18 12.19
CA ILE A 101 -10.61 3.51 12.25
C ILE A 101 -10.70 2.67 13.52
N ILE A 102 -9.69 1.83 13.79
CA ILE A 102 -9.69 0.94 14.95
C ILE A 102 -9.70 1.75 16.25
N ALA A 103 -8.89 2.79 16.34
CA ALA A 103 -8.84 3.67 17.51
C ALA A 103 -10.18 4.36 17.78
N LYS A 104 -10.93 4.70 16.72
CA LYS A 104 -12.23 5.37 16.83
C LYS A 104 -13.39 4.42 17.10
N GLU A 105 -13.40 3.25 16.47
CA GLU A 105 -14.51 2.29 16.54
C GLU A 105 -14.41 1.37 17.78
N PHE A 106 -13.19 1.07 18.24
CA PHE A 106 -12.94 0.16 19.35
C PHE A 106 -12.04 0.79 20.44
N PRO A 107 -12.41 1.95 21.02
CA PRO A 107 -11.54 2.68 21.96
C PRO A 107 -11.11 1.86 23.19
N ASP A 108 -11.96 0.95 23.68
CA ASP A 108 -11.66 0.12 24.84
C ASP A 108 -10.81 -1.12 24.52
N ASN A 109 -10.75 -1.52 23.24
CA ASN A 109 -10.12 -2.77 22.79
C ASN A 109 -9.11 -2.58 21.66
N VAL A 110 -8.56 -1.36 21.50
CA VAL A 110 -7.64 -0.99 20.42
C VAL A 110 -6.46 -1.95 20.33
N ALA A 111 -5.84 -2.29 21.47
CA ALA A 111 -4.69 -3.19 21.52
C ALA A 111 -5.03 -4.61 21.02
N THR A 112 -6.19 -5.14 21.39
CA THR A 112 -6.65 -6.48 20.99
C THR A 112 -6.94 -6.54 19.49
N VAL A 113 -7.62 -5.52 18.95
CA VAL A 113 -7.97 -5.46 17.53
C VAL A 113 -6.72 -5.25 16.67
N LEU A 114 -5.82 -4.36 17.08
CA LEU A 114 -4.53 -4.17 16.40
C LEU A 114 -3.65 -5.41 16.48
N GLY A 115 -3.58 -6.07 17.64
CA GLY A 115 -2.84 -7.32 17.80
C GLY A 115 -3.36 -8.40 16.85
N THR A 116 -4.67 -8.49 16.71
CA THR A 116 -5.31 -9.40 15.74
C THR A 116 -4.95 -9.04 14.29
N LEU A 117 -4.97 -7.75 13.94
CA LEU A 117 -4.59 -7.27 12.62
C LEU A 117 -3.10 -7.57 12.28
N GLU A 118 -2.21 -7.43 13.27
CA GLU A 118 -0.79 -7.77 13.11
C GLU A 118 -0.58 -9.29 12.98
N ILE A 119 -1.37 -10.13 13.66
CA ILE A 119 -1.35 -11.59 13.46
C ILE A 119 -1.71 -11.93 12.00
N PHE A 120 -2.78 -11.32 11.46
CA PHE A 120 -3.16 -11.52 10.06
C PHE A 120 -2.11 -10.99 9.09
N THR A 121 -1.48 -9.85 9.41
CA THR A 121 -0.40 -9.27 8.61
C THR A 121 0.82 -10.21 8.58
N GLY A 122 1.21 -10.75 9.73
CA GLY A 122 2.28 -11.74 9.86
C GLY A 122 1.98 -13.03 9.08
N ALA A 123 0.76 -13.56 9.21
CA ALA A 123 0.30 -14.71 8.42
C ALA A 123 0.36 -14.43 6.90
N GLY A 124 -0.05 -13.24 6.48
CA GLY A 124 0.07 -12.78 5.09
C GLY A 124 1.51 -12.72 4.59
N MET A 125 2.45 -12.28 5.42
CA MET A 125 3.88 -12.27 5.08
C MET A 125 4.48 -13.68 4.97
N MET A 126 3.97 -14.65 5.72
CA MET A 126 4.39 -16.06 5.62
C MET A 126 3.83 -16.75 4.37
N ILE A 127 2.53 -16.54 4.08
CA ILE A 127 1.83 -17.20 2.97
C ILE A 127 2.11 -16.49 1.63
N GLY A 128 2.42 -15.19 1.67
CA GLY A 128 2.61 -14.35 0.49
C GLY A 128 3.66 -14.85 -0.50
N PRO A 129 4.91 -15.12 -0.10
CA PRO A 129 5.95 -15.57 -1.02
C PRO A 129 5.67 -16.94 -1.67
N PRO A 130 5.23 -18.00 -0.94
CA PRO A 130 4.82 -19.26 -1.56
C PRO A 130 3.70 -19.10 -2.59
N VAL A 131 2.66 -18.33 -2.26
CA VAL A 131 1.54 -18.08 -3.17
C VAL A 131 1.99 -17.27 -4.38
N GLY A 132 2.76 -16.20 -4.17
CA GLY A 132 3.32 -15.38 -5.25
C GLY A 132 4.24 -16.17 -6.18
N GLY A 133 5.06 -17.07 -5.62
CA GLY A 133 5.90 -17.99 -6.39
C GLY A 133 5.09 -18.99 -7.21
N ALA A 134 4.03 -19.56 -6.64
CA ALA A 134 3.12 -20.46 -7.38
C ALA A 134 2.42 -19.73 -8.54
N LEU A 135 1.92 -18.50 -8.31
CA LEU A 135 1.35 -17.66 -9.37
C LEU A 135 2.38 -17.32 -10.45
N TYR A 136 3.62 -17.04 -10.05
CA TYR A 136 4.72 -16.79 -10.97
C TYR A 136 5.01 -18.00 -11.86
N SER A 137 5.01 -19.23 -11.32
CA SER A 137 5.22 -20.45 -12.10
C SER A 137 4.08 -20.74 -13.09
N LEU A 138 2.84 -20.36 -12.78
CA LEU A 138 1.68 -20.60 -13.64
C LEU A 138 1.54 -19.58 -14.77
N GLY A 139 1.86 -18.31 -14.48
CA GLY A 139 1.50 -17.19 -15.35
C GLY A 139 2.64 -16.20 -15.63
N GLY A 140 3.87 -16.54 -15.22
CA GLY A 140 5.03 -15.68 -15.34
C GLY A 140 4.96 -14.46 -14.42
N TYR A 141 5.79 -13.46 -14.73
CA TYR A 141 5.97 -12.26 -13.91
C TYR A 141 4.69 -11.46 -13.68
N LYS A 142 3.80 -11.38 -14.68
CA LYS A 142 2.67 -10.44 -14.68
C LYS A 142 1.55 -10.87 -13.74
N VAL A 143 1.30 -12.18 -13.66
CA VAL A 143 0.15 -12.76 -12.96
C VAL A 143 0.11 -12.48 -11.45
N PRO A 144 1.19 -12.64 -10.66
CA PRO A 144 1.12 -12.31 -9.23
C PRO A 144 0.76 -10.84 -8.99
N PHE A 145 1.29 -9.91 -9.78
CA PHE A 145 1.01 -8.48 -9.65
C PHE A 145 -0.40 -8.10 -10.11
N LEU A 146 -0.90 -8.69 -11.20
CA LEU A 146 -2.26 -8.47 -11.68
C LEU A 146 -3.30 -9.03 -10.71
N VAL A 147 -3.08 -10.22 -10.15
CA VAL A 147 -4.01 -10.82 -9.18
C VAL A 147 -4.04 -10.02 -7.89
N VAL A 148 -2.88 -9.67 -7.32
CA VAL A 148 -2.81 -8.89 -6.08
C VAL A 148 -3.34 -7.47 -6.29
N GLY A 149 -2.90 -6.79 -7.34
CA GLY A 149 -3.34 -5.43 -7.65
C GLY A 149 -4.83 -5.36 -8.01
N GLY A 150 -5.32 -6.32 -8.79
CA GLY A 150 -6.74 -6.47 -9.10
C GLY A 150 -7.59 -6.73 -7.87
N PHE A 151 -7.14 -7.63 -6.98
CA PHE A 151 -7.81 -7.88 -5.70
C PHE A 151 -7.87 -6.62 -4.83
N MET A 152 -6.76 -5.85 -4.74
CA MET A 152 -6.74 -4.58 -4.01
C MET A 152 -7.70 -3.54 -4.61
N LEU A 153 -7.78 -3.43 -5.94
CA LEU A 153 -8.70 -2.51 -6.61
C LEU A 153 -10.16 -2.90 -6.38
N VAL A 154 -10.47 -4.20 -6.45
CA VAL A 154 -11.81 -4.72 -6.13
C VAL A 154 -12.16 -4.36 -4.68
N CYS A 155 -11.27 -4.65 -3.73
CA CYS A 155 -11.46 -4.25 -2.33
C CYS A 155 -11.65 -2.74 -2.19
N ALA A 156 -10.90 -1.91 -2.93
CA ALA A 156 -11.05 -0.46 -2.91
C ALA A 156 -12.43 0.02 -3.37
N VAL A 157 -13.04 -0.66 -4.34
CA VAL A 157 -14.39 -0.36 -4.85
C VAL A 157 -15.48 -0.87 -3.89
N PHE A 158 -15.27 -2.01 -3.22
CA PHE A 158 -16.23 -2.55 -2.25
C PHE A 158 -16.21 -1.81 -0.91
N MET A 159 -15.05 -1.34 -0.45
CA MET A 159 -14.91 -0.64 0.84
C MET A 159 -15.85 0.55 1.05
N PRO A 160 -16.11 1.44 0.06
CA PRO A 160 -17.07 2.54 0.24
C PRO A 160 -18.52 2.08 0.48
N LEU A 161 -18.89 0.86 0.07
CA LEU A 161 -20.21 0.27 0.31
C LEU A 161 -20.35 -0.27 1.73
N ILE A 162 -19.26 -0.83 2.27
CA ILE A 162 -19.23 -1.46 3.60
C ILE A 162 -19.03 -0.43 4.70
N LEU A 163 -18.16 0.56 4.49
CA LEU A 163 -17.94 1.63 5.46
C LEU A 163 -19.06 2.69 5.30
N PRO A 164 -20.03 2.81 6.23
CA PRO A 164 -20.91 3.97 6.24
C PRO A 164 -20.07 5.25 6.32
N ARG A 165 -20.58 6.33 5.72
CA ARG A 165 -19.91 7.64 5.74
C ARG A 165 -19.78 8.04 7.21
N GLN A 166 -18.59 7.95 7.80
CA GLN A 166 -18.33 8.52 9.12
C GLN A 166 -18.42 10.05 9.00
N SER A 167 -19.64 10.55 9.12
CA SER A 167 -20.10 11.93 9.02
C SER A 167 -19.78 12.72 10.28
N GLY A 168 -18.54 12.63 10.76
CA GLY A 168 -18.14 13.32 11.98
C GLY A 168 -16.77 13.91 11.80
N MET A 169 -16.71 15.09 11.16
CA MET A 169 -15.72 16.16 11.39
C MET A 169 -15.79 17.33 10.41
N CYS A 170 -16.64 17.28 9.37
CA CYS A 170 -16.85 18.44 8.51
C CYS A 170 -17.49 19.64 9.25
N ASN A 171 -18.12 19.44 10.42
CA ASN A 171 -18.80 20.53 11.16
C ASN A 171 -17.94 21.23 12.22
N GLU A 172 -17.01 20.54 12.89
CA GLU A 172 -16.21 21.15 13.97
C GLU A 172 -15.09 22.04 13.40
N ILE A 173 -14.47 21.63 12.28
CA ILE A 173 -13.34 22.37 11.68
C ILE A 173 -13.84 23.61 10.91
N CYS A 174 -15.05 23.56 10.34
CA CYS A 174 -15.65 24.75 9.73
C CYS A 174 -15.90 25.83 10.79
N LEU A 175 -16.22 25.44 12.04
CA LEU A 175 -16.34 26.37 13.16
C LEU A 175 -14.99 26.94 13.61
N ILE A 176 -13.94 26.10 13.69
CA ILE A 176 -12.62 26.53 14.20
C ILE A 176 -11.85 27.41 13.20
N ILE A 177 -12.06 27.22 11.88
CA ILE A 177 -11.42 28.06 10.84
C ILE A 177 -12.16 29.39 10.61
N PHE A 178 -13.45 29.50 10.95
CA PHE A 178 -14.20 30.77 10.83
C PHE A 178 -14.22 31.63 12.12
N LEU A 179 -13.80 31.09 13.27
CA LEU A 179 -13.81 31.80 14.56
C LEU A 179 -12.41 32.09 15.15
N LYS A 180 -11.33 31.90 14.39
CA LYS A 180 -9.97 32.28 14.80
C LYS A 180 -9.21 32.92 13.64
#